data_AF-A0A2U9IIF7-F1
#
_entry.id   AF-A0A2U9IIF7-F1
#
_cell.length_a   1.000
_cell.length_b   1.000
_cell.length_c   1.000
_cell.angle_alpha   90.00
_cell.angle_beta   90.00
_cell.angle_gamma   90.00
#
_symmetry.space_group_name_H-M   'P 1'
#
loop_
_entity.id
_entity.type
_entity.pdbx_description
1 polymer ?
#
loop_
_entity_poly.entity_id
_entity_poly.type
_entity_poly.pdbx_seq_one_letter_code
_entity_poly.pdbx_strand_id
1 'polypeptide(L)'
;MELTKKPKSFSELKKDTGLTDGGLYKALQSLEKNGYITKTDLGYLITTKGIKIIEEKKMFTQGGITIIYEGISEEKVKEIYKILSNENNFYIHAFRESDHELDKILSLSILIPELFDNK
;
A
#
# COMPACT_ATOMS: atom_id res chain seq x y z
N MET A 1 12.27 0.45 -13.98
CA MET A 1 11.38 1.58 -13.63
C MET A 1 12.20 2.54 -12.78
N GLU A 2 12.48 3.75 -13.28
CA GLU A 2 13.06 4.79 -12.43
C GLU A 2 11.98 5.25 -11.45
N LEU A 3 12.04 4.79 -10.20
CA LEU A 3 11.35 5.45 -9.10
C LEU A 3 11.93 6.86 -9.01
N THR A 4 11.21 7.82 -9.58
CA THR A 4 11.68 9.18 -9.76
C THR A 4 12.01 9.79 -8.39
N LYS A 5 13.29 10.12 -8.20
CA LYS A 5 13.88 10.76 -7.01
C LYS A 5 13.39 12.19 -6.75
N LYS A 6 12.27 12.61 -7.36
CA LYS A 6 11.77 13.98 -7.27
C LYS A 6 10.71 14.07 -6.17
N PRO A 7 10.82 15.04 -5.24
CA PRO A 7 9.78 15.29 -4.25
C PRO A 7 8.42 15.53 -4.92
N LYS A 8 7.35 14.98 -4.35
CA LYS A 8 5.97 15.30 -4.76
C LYS A 8 5.32 16.24 -3.76
N SER A 9 4.69 17.30 -4.25
CA SER A 9 3.91 18.22 -3.43
C SER A 9 2.63 17.56 -2.89
N PHE A 10 2.05 18.16 -1.85
CA PHE A 10 0.77 17.70 -1.31
C PHE A 10 -0.34 17.70 -2.38
N SER A 11 -0.38 18.74 -3.22
CA SER A 11 -1.38 18.86 -4.30
C SER A 11 -1.23 17.77 -5.37
N GLU A 12 0.00 17.42 -5.74
CA GLU A 12 0.26 16.31 -6.66
C GLU A 12 -0.19 14.98 -6.04
N LEU A 13 0.16 14.73 -4.78
CA LEU A 13 -0.26 13.51 -4.07
C LEU A 13 -1.78 13.44 -3.91
N LYS A 14 -2.45 14.56 -3.65
CA LYS A 14 -3.91 14.64 -3.60
C LYS A 14 -4.54 14.25 -4.94
N LYS A 15 -4.01 14.80 -6.03
CA LYS A 15 -4.48 14.48 -7.38
C LYS A 15 -4.27 13.00 -7.72
N ASP A 16 -3.11 12.45 -7.35
CA ASP A 16 -2.74 11.07 -7.67
C ASP A 16 -3.50 10.03 -6.82
N THR A 17 -3.81 10.36 -5.55
CA THR A 17 -4.44 9.42 -4.61
C THR A 17 -5.96 9.55 -4.52
N GLY A 18 -6.53 10.70 -4.89
CA GLY A 18 -7.96 10.98 -4.73
C GLY A 18 -8.41 11.17 -3.28
N LEU A 19 -7.48 11.20 -2.31
CA LEU A 19 -7.80 11.36 -0.89
C LEU A 19 -8.30 12.77 -0.56
N THR A 20 -9.15 12.87 0.46
CA THR A 20 -9.50 14.16 1.09
C THR A 20 -8.26 14.78 1.73
N ASP A 21 -8.26 16.10 1.97
CA ASP A 21 -7.12 16.77 2.61
C ASP A 21 -6.79 16.18 3.98
N GLY A 22 -7.82 15.88 4.78
CA GLY A 22 -7.66 15.22 6.08
C GLY A 22 -7.12 13.79 5.97
N GLY A 23 -7.60 13.01 4.99
CA GLY A 23 -7.14 11.65 4.73
C GLY A 23 -5.68 11.61 4.29
N LEU A 24 -5.32 12.44 3.31
CA LEU A 24 -3.95 12.55 2.81
C LEU A 24 -3.00 13.04 3.90
N TYR A 25 -3.41 14.03 4.70
CA TYR A 25 -2.59 14.53 5.80
C TYR A 25 -2.25 13.45 6.82
N LYS A 26 -3.26 12.67 7.26
CA LYS A 26 -3.07 11.55 8.19
C LYS A 26 -2.17 10.46 7.60
N ALA A 27 -2.37 10.12 6.33
CA ALA A 27 -1.55 9.14 5.63
C ALA A 27 -0.08 9.58 5.58
N LEU A 28 0.18 10.83 5.18
CA LEU A 28 1.54 11.38 5.08
C LEU A 28 2.21 11.48 6.46
N GLN A 29 1.49 11.92 7.49
CA GLN A 29 2.01 11.89 8.86
C GLN A 29 2.40 10.48 9.30
N SER A 30 1.57 9.49 9.02
CA SER A 30 1.87 8.09 9.36
C SER A 30 3.09 7.58 8.62
N LEU A 31 3.17 7.80 7.31
CA LEU A 31 4.32 7.39 6.49
C LEU A 31 5.62 8.08 6.92
N GLU A 32 5.55 9.36 7.28
CA GLU A 32 6.69 10.13 7.77
C GLU A 32 7.13 9.66 9.16
N LYS A 33 6.19 9.46 10.09
CA LYS A 33 6.45 8.92 11.43
C LYS A 33 7.13 7.55 11.38
N ASN A 34 6.75 6.71 10.41
CA ASN A 34 7.35 5.39 10.22
C ASN A 34 8.66 5.43 9.41
N GLY A 35 9.09 6.61 8.97
CA GLY A 35 10.34 6.82 8.24
C GLY A 35 10.31 6.30 6.80
N TYR A 36 9.13 6.11 6.20
CA TYR A 36 8.98 5.68 4.81
C TYR A 36 9.06 6.83 3.82
N ILE A 37 8.64 8.01 4.26
CA ILE A 37 8.82 9.26 3.52
C ILE A 37 9.47 10.31 4.43
N THR A 38 10.00 11.36 3.82
CA THR A 38 10.50 12.56 4.49
C THR A 38 9.90 13.78 3.82
N LYS A 39 9.34 14.69 4.62
CA LYS A 39 8.92 16.00 4.12
C LYS A 39 10.14 16.92 3.96
N THR A 40 10.21 17.59 2.83
CA THR A 40 11.21 18.61 2.49
C THR A 40 10.49 19.87 2.03
N ASP A 41 11.23 20.97 1.84
CA ASP A 41 10.68 22.24 1.33
C ASP A 41 10.05 22.10 -0.07
N LEU A 42 10.47 21.08 -0.83
CA LEU A 42 9.99 20.81 -2.18
C LEU A 42 8.82 19.79 -2.22
N GLY A 43 8.46 19.22 -1.08
CA GLY A 43 7.44 18.18 -0.98
C GLY A 43 7.94 16.91 -0.29
N TYR A 44 7.26 15.80 -0.54
CA TYR A 44 7.49 14.51 0.11
C TYR A 44 8.37 13.63 -0.77
N LEU A 45 9.44 13.10 -0.17
CA LEU A 45 10.36 12.15 -0.77
C LEU A 45 10.22 10.79 -0.12
N ILE A 46 10.28 9.73 -0.92
CA ILE A 46 10.42 8.39 -0.39
C ILE A 46 11.82 8.19 0.18
N THR A 47 11.92 7.58 1.35
CA THR A 47 13.22 7.23 1.96
C THR A 47 13.72 5.90 1.41
N THR A 48 14.98 5.56 1.66
CA THR A 48 15.51 4.22 1.38
C THR A 48 14.71 3.12 2.09
N LYS A 49 14.19 3.39 3.30
CA LYS A 49 13.32 2.45 4.03
C LYS A 49 11.98 2.26 3.32
N GLY A 50 11.39 3.35 2.82
CA GLY A 50 10.17 3.29 2.02
C GLY A 50 10.38 2.53 0.71
N ILE A 51 11.50 2.78 0.01
CA ILE A 51 11.86 2.07 -1.23
C ILE A 51 12.01 0.57 -0.96
N LYS A 52 12.74 0.17 0.09
CA LYS A 52 12.95 -1.25 0.42
C LYS A 52 11.63 -2.01 0.62
N ILE A 53 10.65 -1.42 1.31
CA ILE A 53 9.34 -2.05 1.49
C ILE A 53 8.58 -2.18 0.16
N ILE A 54 8.76 -1.23 -0.77
CA ILE A 54 8.18 -1.34 -2.11
C ILE A 54 8.90 -2.41 -2.93
N GLU A 55 10.22 -2.50 -2.83
CA GLU A 55 11.05 -3.46 -3.57
C GLU A 55 10.93 -4.90 -3.05
N GLU A 56 10.64 -5.08 -1.76
CA GLU A 56 10.36 -6.38 -1.14
C GLU A 56 9.00 -6.96 -1.57
N LYS A 57 8.06 -6.09 -1.95
CA LYS A 57 6.73 -6.47 -2.42
C LYS A 57 6.73 -6.74 -3.93
N LYS A 58 6.46 -7.99 -4.29
CA LYS A 58 6.23 -8.42 -5.66
C LYS A 58 4.75 -8.30 -6.02
N MET A 59 4.47 -8.18 -7.31
CA MET A 59 3.12 -8.05 -7.84
C MET A 59 2.86 -9.10 -8.91
N PHE A 60 1.72 -9.77 -8.82
CA PHE A 60 1.19 -10.67 -9.84
C PHE A 60 -0.19 -10.20 -10.27
N THR A 61 -0.41 -10.07 -11.58
CA THR A 61 -1.69 -9.62 -12.15
C THR A 61 -2.14 -10.56 -13.26
N GLN A 62 -3.34 -11.12 -13.13
CA GLN A 62 -3.96 -11.96 -14.15
C GLN A 62 -5.49 -11.95 -14.00
N GLY A 63 -6.24 -11.93 -15.12
CA GLY A 63 -7.70 -12.09 -15.07
C GLY A 63 -8.46 -11.04 -14.27
N GLY A 64 -7.92 -9.82 -14.13
CA GLY A 64 -8.51 -8.76 -13.30
C GLY A 64 -8.21 -8.87 -11.80
N ILE A 65 -7.45 -9.88 -11.38
CA ILE A 65 -6.99 -10.06 -9.99
C ILE A 65 -5.54 -9.59 -9.89
N THR A 66 -5.27 -8.70 -8.95
CA THR A 66 -3.90 -8.26 -8.58
C THR A 66 -3.58 -8.75 -7.18
N ILE A 67 -2.48 -9.48 -7.05
CA ILE A 67 -1.96 -9.99 -5.78
C ILE A 67 -0.62 -9.30 -5.51
N ILE A 68 -0.54 -8.59 -4.39
CA ILE A 68 0.70 -8.02 -3.86
C ILE A 68 1.21 -8.99 -2.79
N TYR A 69 2.46 -9.43 -2.91
CA TYR A 69 2.99 -10.51 -2.08
C TYR A 69 4.45 -10.32 -1.70
N GLU A 70 4.82 -10.89 -0.57
CA GLU A 70 6.16 -10.87 0.00
C GLU A 70 6.43 -12.21 0.69
N GLY A 71 7.68 -12.69 0.69
CA GLY A 71 8.06 -13.93 1.38
C GLY A 71 7.47 -15.23 0.80
N ILE A 72 6.72 -15.15 -0.31
CA ILE A 72 6.13 -16.29 -1.02
C ILE A 72 6.64 -16.33 -2.47
N SER A 73 6.86 -17.53 -3.01
CA SER A 73 7.27 -17.70 -4.42
C SER A 73 6.12 -17.38 -5.36
N GLU A 74 6.43 -16.85 -6.55
CA GLU A 74 5.42 -16.51 -7.55
C GLU A 74 4.61 -17.74 -8.00
N GLU A 75 5.22 -18.93 -8.05
CA GLU A 75 4.54 -20.18 -8.34
C GLU A 75 3.38 -20.46 -7.37
N LYS A 76 3.63 -20.29 -6.06
CA LYS A 76 2.59 -20.44 -5.03
C LYS A 76 1.53 -19.35 -5.13
N VAL A 77 1.91 -18.12 -5.53
CA VAL A 77 0.93 -17.04 -5.79
C VAL A 77 0.02 -17.39 -6.97
N LYS A 78 0.55 -18.03 -8.02
CA LYS A 78 -0.28 -18.53 -9.14
C LYS A 78 -1.25 -19.63 -8.71
N GLU A 79 -0.86 -20.48 -7.76
CA GLU A 79 -1.79 -21.46 -7.17
C GLU A 79 -2.91 -20.77 -6.39
N ILE A 80 -2.57 -19.77 -5.56
CA ILE A 80 -3.57 -18.95 -4.87
C ILE A 80 -4.51 -18.30 -5.89
N TYR A 81 -3.98 -17.69 -6.96
CA TYR A 81 -4.81 -17.13 -8.03
C TYR A 81 -5.79 -18.13 -8.63
N LYS A 82 -5.37 -19.37 -8.92
CA LYS A 82 -6.25 -20.41 -9.48
C LYS A 82 -7.42 -20.75 -8.56
N ILE A 83 -7.21 -20.67 -7.23
CA ILE A 83 -8.27 -20.89 -6.25
C ILE A 83 -9.27 -19.71 -6.30
N LEU A 84 -8.76 -18.48 -6.42
CA LEU A 84 -9.58 -17.27 -6.38
C LEU A 84 -10.25 -16.91 -7.71
N SER A 85 -9.76 -17.45 -8.84
CA SER A 85 -10.19 -17.00 -10.17
C SER A 85 -11.67 -17.27 -10.49
N ASN A 86 -12.32 -18.14 -9.73
CA ASN A 86 -13.75 -18.46 -9.89
C ASN A 86 -14.64 -17.71 -8.89
N GLU A 87 -14.06 -16.90 -8.01
CA GLU A 87 -14.80 -16.18 -6.97
C GLU A 87 -15.25 -14.82 -7.48
N ASN A 88 -16.54 -14.52 -7.31
CA ASN A 88 -17.13 -13.26 -7.79
C ASN A 88 -16.79 -12.06 -6.89
N ASN A 89 -16.73 -12.25 -5.57
CA ASN A 89 -16.38 -11.23 -4.59
C ASN A 89 -15.62 -11.90 -3.45
N PHE A 90 -14.41 -11.43 -3.16
CA PHE A 90 -13.61 -11.97 -2.06
C PHE A 90 -12.75 -10.88 -1.42
N TYR A 91 -12.38 -11.13 -0.17
CA TYR A 91 -11.37 -10.35 0.54
C TYR A 91 -10.42 -11.30 1.28
N ILE A 92 -9.12 -11.07 1.17
CA ILE A 92 -8.10 -11.88 1.84
C ILE A 92 -7.11 -10.97 2.52
N HIS A 93 -6.96 -11.20 3.83
CA HIS A 93 -5.87 -10.66 4.62
C HIS A 93 -5.20 -11.81 5.37
N ALA A 94 -3.92 -12.01 5.11
CA ALA A 94 -3.14 -13.11 5.68
C ALA A 94 -1.78 -12.59 6.14
N PHE A 95 -1.37 -13.00 7.34
CA PHE A 95 -0.09 -12.66 7.95
C PHE A 95 0.40 -13.83 8.80
N ARG A 96 1.70 -13.90 9.06
CA ARG A 96 2.29 -14.85 10.01
C ARG A 96 2.20 -14.25 11.42
N GLU A 97 1.81 -15.03 12.42
CA GLU A 97 1.73 -14.58 13.82
C GLU A 97 3.14 -14.31 14.39
N SER A 98 3.66 -13.11 14.16
CA SER A 98 4.75 -12.49 14.91
C SER A 98 4.64 -10.98 14.73
N ASP A 99 4.29 -10.26 15.81
CA ASP A 99 4.16 -8.79 15.95
C ASP A 99 4.10 -7.94 14.67
N HIS A 100 2.89 -7.85 14.08
CA HIS A 100 2.57 -6.86 13.06
C HIS A 100 1.23 -6.17 13.35
N GLU A 101 1.16 -5.41 14.45
CA GLU A 101 0.06 -4.46 14.69
C GLU A 101 -0.13 -3.49 13.50
N LEU A 102 0.95 -3.16 12.79
CA LEU A 102 0.93 -2.32 11.59
C LEU A 102 0.21 -2.97 10.41
N ASP A 103 0.36 -4.28 10.19
CA ASP A 103 -0.33 -5.00 9.11
C ASP A 103 -1.82 -5.20 9.43
N LYS A 104 -2.15 -5.36 10.72
CA LYS A 104 -3.55 -5.29 11.19
C LYS A 104 -4.18 -3.91 10.93
N ILE A 105 -3.43 -2.82 11.04
CA ILE A 105 -3.94 -1.46 10.75
C ILE A 105 -4.04 -1.21 9.23
N LEU A 106 -3.07 -1.66 8.44
CA LEU A 106 -3.06 -1.52 6.98
C LEU A 106 -4.17 -2.33 6.29
N SER A 107 -4.46 -3.52 6.79
CA SER A 107 -5.59 -4.33 6.30
C SER A 107 -6.95 -3.73 6.59
N LEU A 108 -7.14 -3.16 7.78
CA LEU A 108 -8.37 -2.47 8.16
C LEU A 108 -8.65 -1.22 7.29
N SER A 109 -7.59 -0.54 6.83
CA SER A 109 -7.72 0.65 5.98
C SER A 109 -7.96 0.34 4.50
N ILE A 110 -7.64 -0.87 4.04
CA ILE A 110 -8.01 -1.36 2.69
C ILE A 110 -9.47 -1.88 2.67
N LEU A 111 -10.00 -2.30 3.82
CA LEU A 111 -11.32 -2.96 3.95
C LEU A 111 -12.53 -2.06 4.11
N ILE A 112 -12.33 -0.85 4.64
CA ILE A 112 -13.45 -0.01 5.06
C ILE A 112 -13.25 1.39 4.48
N PRO A 113 -13.63 1.62 3.21
CA PRO A 113 -13.67 2.97 2.64
C PRO A 113 -14.49 3.93 3.51
N GLU A 114 -15.50 3.42 4.22
CA GLU A 114 -16.38 4.20 5.10
C GLU A 114 -15.69 4.77 6.36
N LEU A 115 -14.48 4.31 6.73
CA LEU A 115 -13.69 4.93 7.81
C LEU A 115 -13.08 6.28 7.40
N PHE A 116 -13.09 6.61 6.09
CA PHE A 116 -12.64 7.90 5.57
C PHE A 116 -13.78 8.88 5.26
N ASP A 117 -15.03 8.40 5.22
CA ASP A 117 -16.23 9.22 5.14
C ASP A 117 -16.75 9.54 6.55
N ASN A 118 -16.06 10.44 7.24
CA ASN A 118 -16.72 11.19 8.31
C ASN A 118 -17.50 12.34 7.67
N LYS A 119 -18.83 12.18 7.59
CA LYS A 119 -19.76 13.30 7.53
C LYS A 119 -19.53 14.27 8.69
#